data_AF-A0A8J5XDW1-F1
#
_entry.id   AF-A0A8J5XDW1-F1
#
_cell.length_a   1.000
_cell.length_b   1.000
_cell.length_c   1.000
_cell.angle_alpha   90.00
_cell.angle_beta   90.00
_cell.angle_gamma   90.00
#
_symmetry.space_group_name_H-M   'P 1'
#
loop_
_entity.id
_entity.type
_entity.pdbx_description
1 polymer ?
#
loop_
_entity_poly.entity_id
_entity_poly.type
_entity_poly.pdbx_seq_one_letter_code
_entity_poly.pdbx_strand_id
1 'polypeptide(L)'
;MDGPRRAARDGQKPMSVDASGAPASGGTAPAVQTHWVAESGALDVFVLLGPSAKAVGRQYATLTGGTQLPPLFALGYHQRRWNYNDQDDILALDKQFEELDFLYDVLWLDIEYPHRRQALFHMG
;
A
#
# COMPACT_ATOMS: atom_id res chain seq x y z
N MET A 1 -9.17 -35.22 -16.96
CA MET A 1 -9.77 -33.89 -16.75
C MET A 1 -8.62 -32.90 -16.61
N ASP A 2 -7.92 -32.63 -17.70
CA ASP A 2 -6.85 -31.62 -17.75
C ASP A 2 -7.32 -30.62 -18.82
N GLY A 3 -7.76 -29.45 -18.38
CA GLY A 3 -8.30 -28.42 -19.26
C GLY A 3 -7.17 -27.75 -20.04
N PRO A 4 -7.40 -27.33 -21.30
CA PRO A 4 -6.35 -26.71 -22.10
C PRO A 4 -5.87 -25.41 -21.44
N ARG A 5 -4.57 -25.38 -21.12
CA ARG A 5 -3.86 -24.17 -20.68
C ARG A 5 -4.10 -23.10 -21.74
N ARG A 6 -4.72 -21.97 -21.35
CA ARG A 6 -4.96 -20.84 -22.25
C ARG A 6 -3.65 -20.45 -22.91
N ALA A 7 -3.61 -20.54 -24.24
CA ALA A 7 -2.51 -20.07 -25.04
C ALA A 7 -2.26 -18.59 -24.75
N ALA A 8 -1.00 -18.23 -24.50
CA ALA A 8 -0.54 -16.86 -24.40
C ALA A 8 -1.00 -16.10 -25.65
N ARG A 9 -1.75 -15.02 -25.46
CA ARG A 9 -2.20 -14.16 -26.55
C ARG A 9 -0.97 -13.38 -27.03
N ASP A 10 -0.58 -13.68 -28.26
CA ASP A 10 0.15 -12.83 -29.20
C ASP A 10 1.50 -12.23 -28.75
N GLY A 11 2.60 -12.91 -29.13
CA GLY A 11 3.78 -12.34 -29.82
C GLY A 11 4.61 -11.19 -29.22
N GLN A 12 4.13 -10.44 -28.25
CA GLN A 12 4.82 -9.25 -27.74
C GLN A 12 5.84 -9.69 -26.69
N LYS A 13 7.14 -9.61 -27.03
CA LYS A 13 8.21 -9.77 -26.03
C LYS A 13 7.98 -8.75 -24.91
N PRO A 14 8.00 -9.15 -23.62
CA PRO A 14 7.85 -8.21 -22.53
C PRO A 14 8.93 -7.13 -22.61
N MET A 15 8.52 -5.90 -22.29
CA MET A 15 9.40 -4.75 -22.24
C MET A 15 10.32 -4.92 -21.02
N SER A 16 11.63 -4.80 -21.23
CA SER A 16 12.62 -4.92 -20.15
C SER A 16 13.67 -3.83 -20.22
N VAL A 17 14.07 -3.28 -19.07
CA VAL A 17 15.16 -2.30 -18.97
C VAL A 17 16.13 -2.69 -17.86
N ASP A 18 17.41 -2.67 -18.21
CA ASP A 18 18.53 -2.85 -17.29
C ASP A 18 19.11 -1.49 -16.89
N ALA A 19 19.28 -1.26 -15.60
CA ALA A 19 19.99 -0.11 -15.07
C ALA A 19 21.19 -0.59 -14.25
N SER A 20 22.38 -0.09 -14.59
CA SER A 20 23.63 -0.38 -13.86
C SER A 20 24.26 0.93 -13.37
N GLY A 21 24.73 0.92 -12.12
CA GLY A 21 25.46 2.02 -11.51
C GLY A 21 26.95 1.69 -11.38
N ALA A 22 27.80 2.58 -11.89
CA ALA A 22 29.23 2.52 -11.62
C ALA A 22 29.50 2.97 -10.16
N PRO A 23 30.50 2.39 -9.48
CA PRO A 23 30.86 2.83 -8.14
C PRO A 23 31.31 4.29 -8.15
N ALA A 24 30.77 5.08 -7.24
CA ALA A 24 31.16 6.48 -7.07
C ALA A 24 32.56 6.52 -6.44
N SER A 25 33.54 7.02 -7.20
CA SER A 25 34.99 7.01 -6.92
C SER A 25 35.65 5.63 -7.03
N GLY A 26 36.88 5.59 -7.54
CA GLY A 26 37.62 4.40 -8.01
C GLY A 26 37.97 3.32 -6.96
N GLY A 27 37.07 3.03 -6.04
CA GLY A 27 37.13 1.90 -5.12
C GLY A 27 36.38 0.67 -5.65
N THR A 28 36.76 -0.48 -5.14
CA THR A 28 36.24 -1.83 -5.45
C THR A 28 34.83 -2.07 -4.89
N ALA A 29 33.95 -1.07 -4.93
CA ALA A 29 32.55 -1.28 -4.53
C ALA A 29 31.83 -2.10 -5.61
N PRO A 30 30.99 -3.08 -5.22
CA PRO A 30 30.27 -3.92 -6.18
C PRO A 30 29.34 -3.05 -7.04
N ALA A 31 29.35 -3.31 -8.34
CA ALA A 31 28.43 -2.67 -9.26
C ALA A 31 26.98 -3.03 -8.87
N VAL A 32 26.11 -2.02 -8.80
CA VAL A 32 24.68 -2.23 -8.53
C VAL A 32 23.96 -2.36 -9.86
N GLN A 33 23.23 -3.46 -10.06
CA GLN A 33 22.43 -3.70 -11.26
C GLN A 33 20.99 -4.01 -10.88
N THR A 34 20.04 -3.47 -11.65
CA THR A 34 18.60 -3.69 -11.49
C THR A 34 17.96 -3.95 -12.85
N HIS A 35 16.97 -4.84 -12.90
CA HIS A 35 16.25 -5.22 -14.12
C HIS A 35 14.74 -5.04 -13.89
N TRP A 36 14.09 -4.29 -14.78
CA TRP A 36 12.68 -3.92 -14.69
C TRP A 36 11.92 -4.54 -15.86
N VAL A 37 10.76 -5.15 -15.60
CA VAL A 37 9.94 -5.83 -16.64
C VAL A 37 8.49 -5.37 -16.57
N ALA A 38 7.89 -5.10 -17.73
CA ALA A 38 6.47 -4.84 -17.88
C ALA A 38 5.87 -5.75 -18.97
N GLU A 39 4.68 -6.30 -18.71
CA GLU A 39 3.99 -7.22 -19.63
C GLU A 39 3.39 -6.50 -20.84
N SER A 40 3.03 -5.23 -20.70
CA SER A 40 2.45 -4.40 -21.77
C SER A 40 2.56 -2.91 -21.43
N GLY A 41 2.25 -2.04 -22.40
CA GLY A 41 2.34 -0.59 -22.25
C GLY A 41 3.68 0.00 -22.70
N ALA A 42 3.87 1.29 -22.43
CA ALA A 42 5.12 2.01 -22.66
C ALA A 42 5.85 2.24 -21.33
N LEU A 43 7.18 2.27 -21.38
CA LEU A 43 8.00 2.62 -20.22
C LEU A 43 8.27 4.12 -20.22
N ASP A 44 7.74 4.83 -19.23
CA ASP A 44 7.99 6.24 -18.98
C ASP A 44 8.86 6.39 -17.71
N VAL A 45 10.05 6.98 -17.84
CA VAL A 45 11.09 6.98 -16.79
C VAL A 45 11.45 8.40 -16.37
N PHE A 46 11.31 8.67 -15.07
CA PHE A 46 11.69 9.92 -14.45
C PHE A 46 12.90 9.71 -13.52
N VAL A 47 13.97 10.49 -13.71
CA VAL A 47 15.17 10.45 -12.86
C VAL A 47 15.21 11.71 -12.00
N LEU A 48 15.19 11.52 -10.67
CA LEU A 48 15.15 12.61 -9.70
C LEU A 48 16.52 12.75 -9.00
N LEU A 49 17.26 13.80 -9.34
CA LEU A 49 18.66 14.00 -8.94
C LEU A 49 18.85 14.95 -7.74
N GLY A 50 17.79 15.21 -6.97
CA GLY A 50 17.82 16.19 -5.88
C GLY A 50 19.06 16.06 -4.99
N PRO A 51 19.67 17.18 -4.54
CA PRO A 51 20.98 17.18 -3.85
C PRO A 51 20.96 16.52 -2.47
N SER A 52 19.80 16.06 -2.00
CA SER A 52 19.60 15.32 -0.75
C SER A 52 18.37 14.43 -0.86
N ALA A 53 18.26 13.42 0.01
CA ALA A 53 17.09 12.54 0.07
C ALA A 53 15.76 13.32 0.24
N LYS A 54 15.77 14.39 1.05
CA LYS A 54 14.60 15.29 1.22
C LYS A 54 14.23 16.01 -0.08
N ALA A 55 15.23 16.44 -0.85
CA ALA A 55 14.99 17.10 -2.13
C ALA A 55 14.41 16.12 -3.17
N VAL A 56 14.90 14.87 -3.19
CA VAL A 56 14.32 13.81 -4.03
C VAL A 56 12.85 13.56 -3.66
N GLY A 57 12.53 13.43 -2.37
CA GLY A 57 11.15 13.29 -1.92
C GLY A 57 10.24 14.46 -2.34
N ARG A 58 10.75 15.69 -2.30
CA ARG A 58 10.02 16.88 -2.79
C ARG A 58 9.82 16.86 -4.30
N GLN A 59 10.84 16.49 -5.08
CA GLN A 59 10.72 16.36 -6.53
C GLN A 59 9.69 15.28 -6.92
N TYR A 60 9.69 14.15 -6.20
CA TYR A 60 8.71 13.09 -6.37
C TYR A 60 7.29 13.60 -6.10
N ALA A 61 7.07 14.28 -4.97
CA ALA A 61 5.76 14.84 -4.62
C ALA A 61 5.28 15.92 -5.62
N THR A 62 6.18 16.70 -6.23
CA THR A 62 5.81 17.63 -7.31
C THR A 62 5.32 16.88 -8.55
N LEU A 63 5.89 15.71 -8.85
CA LEU A 63 5.53 14.90 -10.01
C LEU A 63 4.23 14.11 -9.80
N THR A 64 4.03 13.50 -8.63
CA THR A 64 2.92 12.57 -8.36
C THR A 64 1.79 13.16 -7.51
N GLY A 65 2.01 14.33 -6.91
CA GLY A 65 1.13 14.92 -5.91
C GLY A 65 1.65 14.70 -4.48
N GLY A 66 1.39 15.66 -3.61
CA GLY A 66 1.71 15.56 -2.18
C GLY A 66 0.69 14.71 -1.42
N THR A 67 1.11 14.18 -0.28
CA THR A 67 0.20 13.53 0.68
C THR A 67 -0.88 14.51 1.12
N GLN A 68 -2.14 14.07 1.11
CA GLN A 68 -3.26 14.86 1.61
C GLN A 68 -3.13 15.12 3.11
N LEU A 69 -3.62 16.27 3.57
CA LEU A 69 -3.65 16.59 4.99
C LEU A 69 -4.72 15.73 5.68
N PRO A 70 -4.37 14.86 6.65
CA PRO A 70 -5.34 14.05 7.35
C PRO A 70 -6.20 14.92 8.31
N PRO A 71 -7.44 14.50 8.63
CA PRO A 71 -8.21 15.11 9.70
C PRO A 71 -7.53 14.88 11.06
N LEU A 72 -7.79 15.76 12.05
CA LEU A 72 -7.08 15.72 13.34
C LEU A 72 -7.23 14.38 14.09
N PHE A 73 -8.43 13.80 14.10
CA PHE A 73 -8.68 12.52 14.78
C PHE A 73 -7.83 11.37 14.20
N ALA A 74 -7.34 11.50 12.95
CA ALA A 74 -6.53 10.47 12.31
C ALA A 74 -5.07 10.45 12.79
N LEU A 75 -4.66 11.42 13.61
CA LEU A 75 -3.35 11.48 14.25
C LEU A 75 -3.36 10.82 15.64
N GLY A 76 -4.54 10.53 16.16
CA GLY A 76 -4.79 9.94 17.46
C GLY A 76 -4.50 8.44 17.54
N TYR A 77 -4.82 7.83 18.68
CA TYR A 77 -4.76 6.38 18.80
C TYR A 77 -6.01 5.73 18.19
N HIS A 78 -5.80 4.80 17.27
CA HIS A 78 -6.87 4.03 16.62
C HIS A 78 -6.83 2.59 17.11
N GLN A 79 -7.90 2.15 17.78
CA GLN A 79 -8.03 0.77 18.20
C GLN A 79 -8.85 -0.03 17.19
N ARG A 80 -8.29 -1.18 16.79
CA ARG A 80 -8.98 -2.16 15.96
C ARG A 80 -8.67 -3.56 16.44
N ARG A 81 -9.63 -4.46 16.31
CA ARG A 81 -9.43 -5.89 16.48
C ARG A 81 -10.40 -6.60 15.55
N TRP A 82 -9.93 -7.66 14.93
CA TRP A 82 -10.83 -8.59 14.27
C TRP A 82 -11.72 -9.24 15.34
N ASN A 83 -13.01 -9.43 15.06
CA ASN A 83 -13.95 -10.17 15.89
C ASN A 83 -14.45 -9.42 17.14
N TYR A 84 -14.76 -8.13 16.99
CA TYR A 84 -15.77 -7.48 17.83
C TYR A 84 -17.14 -7.96 17.35
N ASN A 85 -17.76 -8.87 18.10
CA ASN A 85 -18.90 -9.65 17.61
C ASN A 85 -20.22 -8.91 17.79
N ASP A 86 -20.28 -8.10 18.84
CA ASP A 86 -21.47 -7.37 19.24
C ASP A 86 -21.11 -6.02 19.87
N GLN A 87 -22.16 -5.28 20.25
CA GLN A 87 -22.02 -3.98 20.87
C GLN A 87 -21.41 -4.07 22.28
N ASP A 88 -21.63 -5.18 22.99
CA ASP A 88 -21.15 -5.35 24.36
C ASP A 88 -19.62 -5.50 24.39
N ASP A 89 -19.04 -6.20 23.40
CA ASP A 89 -17.59 -6.28 23.19
C ASP A 89 -16.94 -4.88 23.08
N ILE A 90 -17.61 -3.95 22.38
CA ILE A 90 -17.13 -2.59 22.17
C ILE A 90 -17.30 -1.72 23.41
N LEU A 91 -18.44 -1.81 24.09
CA LEU A 91 -18.70 -1.07 25.32
C LEU A 91 -17.78 -1.53 26.46
N ALA A 92 -17.51 -2.83 26.57
CA ALA A 92 -16.58 -3.38 27.54
C ALA A 92 -15.14 -2.89 27.29
N LEU A 93 -14.76 -2.73 26.02
CA LEU A 93 -13.47 -2.18 25.63
C LEU A 93 -13.36 -0.69 25.96
N ASP A 94 -14.39 0.10 25.63
CA ASP A 94 -14.45 1.53 25.95
C ASP A 94 -14.29 1.77 27.46
N LYS A 95 -15.04 1.02 28.27
CA LYS A 95 -14.95 1.07 29.74
C LYS A 95 -13.55 0.74 30.25
N GLN A 96 -12.85 -0.21 29.62
CA GLN A 96 -11.46 -0.52 30.00
C GLN A 96 -10.50 0.63 29.68
N PHE A 97 -10.69 1.32 28.55
CA PHE A 97 -9.88 2.50 28.22
C PHE A 97 -10.11 3.63 29.23
N GLU A 98 -11.36 3.86 29.65
CA GLU A 98 -11.70 4.82 30.70
C GLU A 98 -11.09 4.43 32.05
N GLU A 99 -11.23 3.17 32.48
CA GLU A 99 -10.66 2.67 33.74
C GLU A 99 -9.13 2.76 33.79
N LEU A 100 -8.46 2.64 32.64
CA LEU A 100 -7.01 2.70 32.51
C LEU A 100 -6.47 4.10 32.21
N ASP A 101 -7.34 5.12 32.14
CA ASP A 101 -7.00 6.50 31.76
C ASP A 101 -6.19 6.56 30.44
N PHE A 102 -6.58 5.73 29.47
CA PHE A 102 -5.89 5.62 28.19
C PHE A 102 -6.73 6.25 27.07
N LEU A 103 -6.15 7.26 26.42
CA LEU A 103 -6.83 8.05 25.39
C LEU A 103 -6.83 7.33 24.03
N TYR A 104 -7.96 7.38 23.36
CA TYR A 104 -8.11 6.95 21.97
C TYR A 104 -9.05 7.90 21.20
N ASP A 105 -8.88 7.99 19.88
CA ASP A 105 -9.67 8.89 19.03
C ASP A 105 -10.67 8.13 18.15
N VAL A 106 -10.38 6.87 17.80
CA VAL A 106 -11.23 6.05 16.92
C VAL A 106 -11.23 4.57 17.32
N LEU A 107 -12.43 3.98 17.39
CA LEU A 107 -12.63 2.53 17.41
C LEU A 107 -13.09 2.06 16.03
N TRP A 108 -12.40 1.08 15.45
CA TRP A 108 -12.76 0.48 14.17
C TRP A 108 -13.53 -0.82 14.37
N LEU A 109 -14.65 -0.93 13.65
CA LEU A 109 -15.44 -2.15 13.54
C LEU A 109 -15.05 -2.88 12.26
N ASP A 110 -14.66 -4.16 12.40
CA ASP A 110 -14.32 -5.01 11.26
C ASP A 110 -15.59 -5.66 10.66
N ILE A 111 -15.42 -6.49 9.62
CA ILE A 111 -16.50 -7.01 8.75
C ILE A 111 -17.60 -7.83 9.43
N GLU A 112 -17.46 -8.17 10.71
CA GLU A 112 -18.46 -8.90 11.50
C GLU A 112 -19.62 -8.02 11.97
N TYR A 113 -19.42 -6.71 12.06
CA TYR A 113 -20.41 -5.78 12.59
C TYR A 113 -21.71 -5.63 11.75
N PRO A 114 -21.67 -5.71 10.40
CA PRO A 114 -22.89 -5.84 9.62
C PRO A 114 -23.51 -7.21 9.86
N HIS A 115 -24.65 -7.26 10.55
CA HIS A 115 -25.52 -8.43 10.56
C HIS A 115 -25.74 -8.94 9.13
N ARG A 116 -25.26 -10.17 8.89
CA ARG A 116 -25.28 -10.94 7.64
C ARG A 116 -24.18 -10.59 6.62
N ARG A 117 -23.29 -11.57 6.46
CA ARG A 117 -22.77 -11.96 5.15
C ARG A 117 -23.95 -12.35 4.24
N GLN A 118 -24.57 -11.38 3.56
CA GLN A 118 -25.35 -11.61 2.36
C GLN A 118 -24.70 -10.84 1.22
N ALA A 119 -23.74 -11.48 0.56
CA ALA A 119 -23.56 -11.25 -0.87
C ALA A 119 -24.79 -11.85 -1.57
N LEU A 120 -25.91 -11.14 -1.57
CA LEU A 120 -27.04 -11.47 -2.45
C LEU A 120 -26.85 -10.67 -3.74
N PHE A 121 -26.13 -11.25 -4.69
CA PHE A 121 -26.37 -10.93 -6.09
C PHE A 121 -27.71 -11.56 -6.46
N HIS A 122 -28.77 -10.76 -6.54
CA HIS A 122 -29.97 -11.13 -7.29
C HIS A 122 -30.07 -10.19 -8.48
N MET A 123 -29.59 -10.65 -9.63
CA MET A 123 -30.06 -10.16 -10.92
C MET A 123 -31.45 -10.77 -11.17
N GLY A 124 -32.43 -9.91 -11.37
CA GLY A 124 -33.79 -10.22 -11.76
C GLY A 124 -34.55 -8.93 -11.97
#